data_AF-S0ET48-F1
#
_entry.id   AF-S0ET48-F1
#
_cell.length_a   1.000
_cell.length_b   1.000
_cell.length_c   1.000
_cell.angle_alpha   90.00
_cell.angle_beta   90.00
_cell.angle_gamma   90.00
#
_symmetry.space_group_name_H-M   'P 1'
#
loop_
_entity.id
_entity.type
_entity.pdbx_description
1 polymer ?
#
loop_
_entity_poly.entity_id
_entity_poly.type
_entity_poly.pdbx_seq_one_letter_code
_entity_poly.pdbx_strand_id
1 'polypeptide(L)'
;MRILLGKIALSIIPALLAGWAVSHQVLLMAWSRTHATLLPIVLVLVLSALLIAALRRILIITFCYAIAFLSYYTYRLARPLPPGLNYEWVLTVRALMLELVMILALTAAILEAFRSNTSWARRSYFAAVGLYFTGMGIRTYLWSHEMRSLLLIVTGIAALIASLVGRDDEPQQTVLPTSSPSPAEAVVVRKTRRLKEWTETPPSEEPTKMKIL
;
A
#
# COMPACT_ATOMS: atom_id res chain seq x y z
N MET A 1 27.64 -3.68 -4.79
CA MET A 1 27.25 -4.75 -3.83
C MET A 1 26.58 -4.24 -2.55
N ARG A 2 27.13 -3.24 -1.83
CA ARG A 2 26.56 -2.71 -0.57
C ARG A 2 25.10 -2.20 -0.65
N ILE A 3 24.72 -1.57 -1.76
CA ILE A 3 23.36 -1.04 -1.99
C ILE A 3 22.33 -2.18 -2.12
N LEU A 4 22.73 -3.33 -2.67
CA LEU A 4 21.87 -4.51 -2.83
C LEU A 4 21.63 -5.19 -1.48
N LEU A 5 22.67 -5.33 -0.64
CA LEU A 5 22.52 -5.87 0.72
C LEU A 5 21.55 -5.04 1.57
N GLY A 6 21.63 -3.71 1.48
CA GLY A 6 20.72 -2.82 2.21
C GLY A 6 19.26 -3.00 1.80
N LYS A 7 18.98 -3.17 0.51
CA LYS A 7 17.61 -3.42 0.00
C LYS A 7 17.07 -4.78 0.43
N ILE A 8 17.92 -5.81 0.43
CA ILE A 8 17.54 -7.15 0.86
C ILE A 8 17.22 -7.16 2.37
N ALA A 9 18.07 -6.56 3.20
CA ALA A 9 17.81 -6.42 4.64
C ALA A 9 16.50 -5.67 4.92
N LEU A 10 16.23 -4.60 4.16
CA LEU A 10 14.98 -3.84 4.26
C LEU A 10 13.73 -4.64 3.88
N SER A 11 13.86 -5.72 3.11
CA SER A 11 12.75 -6.61 2.74
C SER A 11 12.57 -7.77 3.73
N ILE A 12 13.68 -8.31 4.26
CA ILE A 12 13.66 -9.47 5.16
C ILE A 12 13.09 -9.11 6.54
N ILE A 13 13.49 -7.97 7.11
CA ILE A 13 13.05 -7.58 8.46
C ILE A 13 11.51 -7.42 8.53
N PRO A 14 10.84 -6.70 7.62
CA PRO A 14 9.38 -6.65 7.57
C PRO A 14 8.72 -8.01 7.42
N ALA A 15 9.28 -8.88 6.58
CA ALA A 15 8.74 -10.22 6.38
C ALA A 15 8.84 -11.07 7.65
N LEU A 16 9.98 -11.04 8.34
CA LEU A 16 10.16 -11.75 9.62
C LEU A 16 9.22 -11.21 10.70
N LEU A 17 9.10 -9.89 10.82
CA LEU A 17 8.19 -9.25 11.79
C LEU A 17 6.73 -9.64 11.52
N ALA A 18 6.31 -9.60 10.24
CA ALA A 18 4.98 -9.99 9.83
C ALA A 18 4.70 -11.48 10.10
N GLY A 19 5.66 -12.36 9.77
CA GLY A 19 5.54 -13.79 10.02
C GLY A 19 5.48 -14.12 11.51
N TRP A 20 6.28 -13.44 12.33
CA TRP A 20 6.22 -13.55 13.79
C TRP A 20 4.86 -13.09 14.34
N ALA A 21 4.35 -11.95 13.88
CA ALA A 21 3.06 -11.43 14.34
C ALA A 21 1.88 -12.35 13.97
N VAL A 22 1.88 -12.90 12.75
CA VAL A 22 0.84 -13.82 12.28
C VAL A 22 0.91 -15.16 13.02
N SER A 23 2.11 -15.71 13.24
CA SER A 23 2.27 -16.97 13.99
C SER A 23 1.83 -16.83 15.45
N HIS A 24 2.03 -15.67 16.06
CA HIS A 24 1.65 -15.38 17.46
C HIS A 24 0.31 -14.64 17.58
N GLN A 25 -0.52 -14.60 16.53
CA GLN A 25 -1.75 -13.80 16.53
C GLN A 25 -2.70 -14.15 17.68
N VAL A 26 -2.77 -15.43 18.10
CA VAL A 26 -3.66 -15.87 19.19
C VAL A 26 -3.18 -15.29 20.52
N LEU A 27 -1.86 -15.31 20.76
CA LEU A 27 -1.24 -14.72 21.94
C LEU A 27 -1.41 -13.20 21.95
N LEU A 28 -1.17 -12.54 20.81
CA LEU A 28 -1.36 -11.09 20.66
C LEU A 28 -2.83 -10.68 20.87
N MET A 29 -3.78 -11.46 20.36
CA MET A 29 -5.20 -11.22 20.59
C MET A 29 -5.58 -11.41 22.06
N ALA A 30 -5.11 -12.48 22.71
CA ALA A 30 -5.36 -12.71 24.14
C ALA A 30 -4.78 -11.56 24.99
N TRP A 31 -3.56 -11.13 24.69
CA TRP A 31 -2.91 -10.02 25.36
C TRP A 31 -3.61 -8.68 25.10
N SER A 32 -4.13 -8.44 23.89
CA SER A 32 -4.88 -7.23 23.57
C SER A 32 -6.22 -7.13 24.33
N ARG A 33 -6.84 -8.27 24.66
CA ARG A 33 -8.09 -8.30 25.44
C ARG A 33 -7.85 -7.89 26.89
N THR A 34 -6.71 -8.24 27.46
CA THR A 34 -6.35 -7.84 28.83
C THR A 34 -5.87 -6.40 28.92
N HIS A 35 -5.39 -5.83 27.82
CA HIS A 35 -4.85 -4.46 27.76
C HIS A 35 -5.58 -3.62 26.71
N ALA A 36 -6.88 -3.39 26.91
CA ALA A 36 -7.73 -2.66 25.96
C ALA A 36 -7.21 -1.25 25.61
N THR A 37 -6.46 -0.61 26.51
CA THR A 37 -5.83 0.71 26.30
C THR A 37 -4.67 0.72 25.31
N LEU A 38 -4.10 -0.44 24.98
CA LEU A 38 -2.97 -0.51 24.03
C LEU A 38 -3.42 -0.37 22.58
N LEU A 39 -4.64 -0.78 22.25
CA LEU A 39 -5.15 -0.68 20.88
C LEU A 39 -5.15 0.77 20.35
N PRO A 40 -5.69 1.79 21.06
CA PRO A 40 -5.63 3.17 20.59
C PRO A 40 -4.19 3.70 20.53
N ILE A 41 -3.31 3.29 21.44
CA ILE A 41 -1.90 3.70 21.43
C ILE A 41 -1.19 3.15 20.18
N VAL A 42 -1.37 1.86 19.87
CA VAL A 42 -0.82 1.25 18.66
C VAL A 42 -1.39 1.91 17.41
N LEU A 43 -2.69 2.23 17.41
CA LEU A 43 -3.31 2.95 16.29
C LEU A 43 -2.68 4.33 16.08
N VAL A 44 -2.51 5.13 17.14
CA VAL A 44 -1.85 6.44 17.08
C VAL A 44 -0.38 6.30 16.65
N LEU A 45 0.32 5.26 17.10
CA LEU A 45 1.68 4.98 16.69
C LEU A 45 1.77 4.63 15.20
N VAL A 46 0.85 3.81 14.69
CA VAL A 46 0.79 3.48 13.25
C VAL A 46 0.45 4.72 12.43
N LEU A 47 -0.53 5.51 12.86
CA LEU A 47 -0.91 6.75 12.18
C LEU A 47 0.23 7.77 12.17
N SER A 48 0.96 7.91 13.26
CA SER A 48 2.12 8.81 13.32
C SER A 48 3.29 8.30 12.47
N ALA A 49 3.53 6.99 12.45
CA ALA A 49 4.53 6.38 11.57
C ALA A 49 4.18 6.52 10.08
N LEU A 50 2.90 6.59 9.71
CA LEU A 50 2.46 6.88 8.33
C LEU A 50 2.79 8.33 7.88
N LEU A 51 2.98 9.27 8.81
CA LEU A 51 3.39 10.65 8.49
C LEU A 51 4.85 10.72 8.01
N ILE A 52 5.72 9.82 8.49
CA ILE A 52 7.14 9.81 8.13
C ILE A 52 7.33 8.91 6.90
N ALA A 53 7.77 9.47 5.77
CA ALA A 53 7.87 8.76 4.49
C ALA A 53 8.67 7.44 4.56
N ALA A 54 9.77 7.42 5.34
CA ALA A 54 10.59 6.23 5.52
C ALA A 54 9.87 5.12 6.31
N LEU A 55 9.21 5.47 7.42
CA LEU A 55 8.44 4.51 8.23
C LEU A 55 7.20 4.03 7.50
N ARG A 56 6.49 4.93 6.79
CA ARG A 56 5.35 4.59 5.95
C ARG A 56 5.69 3.46 4.98
N ARG A 57 6.83 3.54 4.31
CA ARG A 57 7.27 2.50 3.37
C ARG A 57 7.48 1.16 4.07
N ILE A 58 8.18 1.15 5.21
CA ILE A 58 8.42 -0.07 5.99
C ILE A 58 7.10 -0.67 6.48
N LEU A 59 6.18 0.18 6.95
CA LEU A 59 4.85 -0.25 7.39
C LEU A 59 4.04 -0.89 6.26
N ILE A 60 3.99 -0.26 5.08
CA ILE A 60 3.28 -0.83 3.92
C ILE A 60 3.84 -2.20 3.57
N ILE A 61 5.17 -2.34 3.46
CA ILE A 61 5.81 -3.62 3.16
C ILE A 61 5.46 -4.66 4.24
N THR A 62 5.52 -4.28 5.51
CA THR A 62 5.18 -5.15 6.65
C THR A 62 3.71 -5.60 6.59
N PHE A 63 2.78 -4.69 6.30
CA PHE A 63 1.36 -5.00 6.16
C PHE A 63 1.10 -5.91 4.96
N CYS A 64 1.77 -5.69 3.83
CA CYS A 64 1.68 -6.58 2.67
C CYS A 64 2.11 -8.01 3.04
N TYR A 65 3.26 -8.19 3.69
CA TYR A 65 3.69 -9.52 4.16
C TYR A 65 2.72 -10.10 5.19
N ALA A 66 2.19 -9.30 6.10
CA ALA A 66 1.23 -9.75 7.10
C ALA A 66 -0.05 -10.27 6.43
N ILE A 67 -0.59 -9.57 5.44
CA ILE A 67 -1.78 -10.00 4.68
C ILE A 67 -1.48 -11.28 3.90
N ALA A 68 -0.30 -11.38 3.27
CA ALA A 68 0.10 -12.59 2.56
C ALA A 68 0.15 -13.81 3.50
N PHE A 69 0.86 -13.69 4.63
CA PHE A 69 0.96 -14.78 5.61
C PHE A 69 -0.38 -15.09 6.27
N LEU A 70 -1.19 -14.08 6.56
CA LEU A 70 -2.51 -14.27 7.14
C LEU A 70 -3.47 -14.96 6.17
N SER A 71 -3.40 -14.63 4.87
CA SER A 71 -4.17 -15.29 3.81
C SER A 71 -3.74 -16.75 3.66
N TYR A 72 -2.43 -17.01 3.63
CA TYR A 72 -1.87 -18.36 3.61
C TYR A 72 -2.28 -19.19 4.84
N TYR A 73 -2.18 -18.60 6.03
CA TYR A 73 -2.62 -19.24 7.27
C TYR A 73 -4.13 -19.54 7.23
N THR A 74 -4.94 -18.59 6.76
CA THR A 74 -6.40 -18.74 6.65
C THR A 74 -6.79 -19.80 5.62
N TYR A 75 -6.04 -19.90 4.52
CA TYR A 75 -6.17 -20.93 3.50
C TYR A 75 -5.90 -22.32 4.09
N ARG A 76 -4.79 -22.48 4.83
CA ARG A 76 -4.43 -23.76 5.45
C ARG A 76 -5.37 -24.21 6.55
N LEU A 77 -5.97 -23.29 7.29
CA LEU A 77 -6.79 -23.65 8.46
C LEU A 77 -8.15 -24.29 8.12
N ALA A 78 -8.52 -24.38 6.83
CA ALA A 78 -9.71 -25.11 6.32
C ALA A 78 -10.93 -25.12 7.24
N ARG A 79 -11.24 -23.97 7.88
CA ARG A 79 -12.34 -23.92 8.84
C ARG A 79 -13.67 -24.12 8.11
N PRO A 80 -14.57 -24.97 8.65
CA PRO A 80 -15.84 -25.28 8.01
C PRO A 80 -16.66 -24.01 7.81
N LEU A 81 -17.41 -23.98 6.70
CA LEU A 81 -18.46 -23.00 6.45
C LEU A 81 -19.67 -23.30 7.36
N PRO A 82 -20.57 -22.32 7.58
CA PRO A 82 -21.72 -22.56 8.44
C PRO A 82 -22.57 -23.72 7.87
N PRO A 83 -23.11 -24.61 8.73
CA PRO A 83 -23.86 -25.78 8.29
C PRO A 83 -25.18 -25.34 7.62
N GLY A 84 -25.51 -25.95 6.47
CA GLY A 84 -26.82 -25.74 5.80
C GLY A 84 -26.78 -25.45 4.30
N LEU A 85 -25.61 -25.27 3.71
CA LEU A 85 -25.45 -25.08 2.26
C LEU A 85 -24.39 -26.06 1.72
N ASN A 86 -24.73 -26.79 0.66
CA ASN A 86 -23.76 -27.56 -0.12
C ASN A 86 -22.83 -26.58 -0.85
N TYR A 87 -21.57 -26.53 -0.42
CA TYR A 87 -20.65 -25.43 -0.70
C TYR A 87 -19.29 -25.85 -1.27
N GLU A 88 -19.19 -26.99 -1.96
CA GLU A 88 -17.91 -27.37 -2.59
C GLU A 88 -17.36 -26.25 -3.49
N TRP A 89 -18.23 -25.63 -4.29
CA TRP A 89 -17.85 -24.51 -5.14
C TRP A 89 -17.40 -23.27 -4.33
N VAL A 90 -18.05 -22.97 -3.20
CA VAL A 90 -17.69 -21.81 -2.35
C VAL A 90 -16.34 -22.03 -1.67
N LEU A 91 -16.05 -23.26 -1.22
CA LEU A 91 -14.75 -23.61 -0.67
C LEU A 91 -13.64 -23.39 -1.70
N THR A 92 -13.86 -23.83 -2.95
CA THR A 92 -12.91 -23.63 -4.06
C THR A 92 -12.72 -22.16 -4.42
N VAL A 93 -13.82 -21.40 -4.58
CA VAL A 93 -13.74 -19.96 -4.88
C VAL A 93 -13.03 -19.21 -3.76
N ARG A 94 -13.32 -19.55 -2.49
CA ARG A 94 -12.65 -18.96 -1.33
C ARG A 94 -11.14 -19.25 -1.34
N ALA A 95 -10.76 -20.49 -1.63
CA ALA A 95 -9.38 -20.92 -1.71
C ALA A 95 -8.61 -20.11 -2.79
N LEU A 96 -9.18 -20.03 -3.99
CA LEU A 96 -8.63 -19.24 -5.10
C LEU A 96 -8.54 -17.74 -4.77
N MET A 97 -9.54 -17.17 -4.10
CA MET A 97 -9.52 -15.77 -3.68
C MET A 97 -8.41 -15.49 -2.65
N LEU A 98 -8.20 -16.38 -1.68
CA LEU A 98 -7.11 -16.24 -0.70
C LEU A 98 -5.73 -16.38 -1.34
N GLU A 99 -5.59 -17.26 -2.33
CA GLU A 99 -4.37 -17.40 -3.11
C GLU A 99 -4.09 -16.15 -3.95
N LEU A 100 -5.12 -15.61 -4.61
CA LEU A 100 -5.03 -14.34 -5.34
C LEU A 100 -4.60 -13.19 -4.41
N VAL A 101 -5.20 -13.08 -3.23
CA VAL A 101 -4.81 -12.08 -2.21
C VAL A 101 -3.35 -12.25 -1.81
N MET A 102 -2.91 -13.49 -1.58
CA MET A 102 -1.52 -13.77 -1.22
C MET A 102 -0.55 -13.33 -2.32
N ILE A 103 -0.84 -13.64 -3.59
CA ILE A 103 0.00 -13.24 -4.73
C ILE A 103 0.02 -11.71 -4.88
N LEU A 104 -1.13 -11.05 -4.80
CA LEU A 104 -1.22 -9.58 -4.88
C LEU A 104 -0.45 -8.90 -3.76
N ALA A 105 -0.56 -9.40 -2.52
CA ALA A 105 0.14 -8.84 -1.38
C ALA A 105 1.66 -9.07 -1.47
N LEU A 106 2.12 -10.26 -1.89
CA LEU A 106 3.54 -10.55 -2.08
C LEU A 106 4.14 -9.69 -3.20
N THR A 107 3.46 -9.61 -4.34
CA THR A 107 3.91 -8.77 -5.46
C THR A 107 3.96 -7.29 -5.06
N ALA A 108 2.98 -6.79 -4.30
CA ALA A 108 3.01 -5.43 -3.73
C ALA A 108 4.23 -5.22 -2.81
N ALA A 109 4.49 -6.15 -1.89
CA ALA A 109 5.63 -6.07 -0.97
C ALA A 109 6.96 -6.02 -1.71
N ILE A 110 7.14 -6.91 -2.70
CA ILE A 110 8.35 -7.03 -3.51
C ILE A 110 8.55 -5.75 -4.33
N LEU A 111 7.51 -5.29 -5.04
CA LEU A 111 7.59 -4.08 -5.85
C LEU A 111 7.95 -2.86 -5.00
N GLU A 112 7.30 -2.69 -3.85
CA GLU A 112 7.56 -1.57 -2.94
C GLU A 112 8.94 -1.64 -2.29
N ALA A 113 9.50 -2.84 -2.08
CA ALA A 113 10.88 -3.04 -1.61
C ALA A 113 11.92 -2.64 -2.66
N PHE A 114 11.64 -2.88 -3.96
CA PHE A 114 12.56 -2.54 -5.04
C PHE A 114 12.42 -1.08 -5.52
N ARG A 115 11.20 -0.57 -5.62
CA ARG A 115 10.84 0.78 -6.07
C ARG A 115 9.79 1.37 -5.15
N SER A 116 10.19 2.37 -4.38
CA SER A 116 9.26 3.10 -3.52
C SER A 116 8.21 3.84 -4.34
N ASN A 117 6.99 3.90 -3.81
CA ASN A 117 5.92 4.79 -4.26
C ASN A 117 5.32 4.47 -5.64
N THR A 118 5.51 3.24 -6.14
CA THR A 118 4.89 2.82 -7.40
C THR A 118 3.38 2.73 -7.23
N SER A 119 2.63 3.28 -8.19
CA SER A 119 1.16 3.24 -8.13
C SER A 119 0.62 1.83 -8.25
N TRP A 120 1.27 0.98 -9.05
CA TRP A 120 0.94 -0.44 -9.15
C TRP A 120 1.04 -1.16 -7.81
N ALA A 121 2.10 -0.95 -7.02
CA ALA A 121 2.23 -1.57 -5.70
C ALA A 121 1.14 -1.08 -4.72
N ARG A 122 0.78 0.21 -4.78
CA ARG A 122 -0.34 0.76 -3.99
C ARG A 122 -1.67 0.12 -4.39
N ARG A 123 -1.96 0.03 -5.68
CA ARG A 123 -3.20 -0.58 -6.19
C ARG A 123 -3.29 -2.05 -5.83
N SER A 124 -2.22 -2.82 -5.99
CA SER A 124 -2.20 -4.25 -5.62
C SER A 124 -2.33 -4.44 -4.11
N TYR A 125 -1.69 -3.59 -3.30
CA TYR A 125 -1.89 -3.59 -1.86
C TYR A 125 -3.36 -3.34 -1.48
N PHE A 126 -3.96 -2.25 -1.97
CA PHE A 126 -5.36 -1.92 -1.67
C PHE A 126 -6.33 -2.99 -2.18
N ALA A 127 -6.04 -3.59 -3.35
CA ALA A 127 -6.82 -4.72 -3.86
C ALA A 127 -6.73 -5.94 -2.94
N ALA A 128 -5.52 -6.31 -2.49
CA ALA A 128 -5.33 -7.43 -1.57
C ALA A 128 -6.03 -7.20 -0.22
N VAL A 129 -5.87 -6.01 0.36
CA VAL A 129 -6.57 -5.57 1.58
C VAL A 129 -8.08 -5.64 1.39
N GLY A 130 -8.57 -5.10 0.29
CA GLY A 130 -9.99 -5.01 -0.03
C GLY A 130 -10.64 -6.38 -0.18
N LEU A 131 -10.04 -7.27 -0.98
CA LEU A 131 -10.50 -8.64 -1.15
C LEU A 131 -10.45 -9.42 0.16
N TYR A 132 -9.37 -9.29 0.93
CA TYR A 132 -9.21 -9.98 2.21
C TYR A 132 -10.28 -9.57 3.22
N PHE A 133 -10.43 -8.26 3.49
CA PHE A 133 -11.38 -7.79 4.50
C PHE A 133 -12.83 -7.95 4.07
N THR A 134 -13.15 -7.78 2.79
CA THR A 134 -14.50 -8.03 2.29
C THR A 134 -14.86 -9.51 2.45
N GLY A 135 -13.98 -10.42 2.02
CA GLY A 135 -14.21 -11.86 2.14
C GLY A 135 -14.32 -12.34 3.59
N MET A 136 -13.43 -11.87 4.46
CA MET A 136 -13.48 -12.18 5.90
C MET A 136 -14.71 -11.56 6.58
N GLY A 137 -15.07 -10.32 6.21
CA GLY A 137 -16.23 -9.62 6.74
C GLY A 137 -17.54 -10.33 6.39
N ILE A 138 -17.74 -10.71 5.12
CA ILE A 138 -18.91 -11.50 4.68
C ILE A 138 -18.98 -12.81 5.46
N ARG A 139 -17.85 -13.53 5.57
CA ARG A 139 -17.80 -14.79 6.30
C ARG A 139 -18.18 -14.62 7.77
N THR A 140 -17.63 -13.61 8.45
CA THR A 140 -17.94 -13.35 9.86
C THR A 140 -19.39 -12.91 10.03
N TYR A 141 -19.92 -12.09 9.12
CA TYR A 141 -21.32 -11.68 9.13
C TYR A 141 -22.27 -12.87 9.07
N LEU A 142 -21.98 -13.84 8.19
CA LEU A 142 -22.76 -15.08 8.06
C LEU A 142 -22.69 -15.98 9.30
N TRP A 143 -21.69 -15.81 10.19
CA TRP A 143 -21.52 -16.63 11.39
C TRP A 143 -22.07 -15.99 12.66
N SER A 144 -21.80 -14.70 12.88
CA SER A 144 -22.12 -14.04 14.16
C SER A 144 -22.95 -12.77 14.05
N HIS A 145 -23.21 -12.27 12.84
CA HIS A 145 -23.96 -11.02 12.61
C HIS A 145 -23.47 -9.80 13.43
N GLU A 146 -22.21 -9.81 13.86
CA GLU A 146 -21.63 -8.73 14.67
C GLU A 146 -21.41 -7.46 13.86
N MET A 147 -21.60 -6.28 14.47
CA MET A 147 -21.30 -4.97 13.84
C MET A 147 -19.86 -4.87 13.31
N ARG A 148 -18.92 -5.55 13.96
CA ARG A 148 -17.52 -5.63 13.52
C ARG A 148 -17.39 -6.19 12.09
N SER A 149 -18.25 -7.14 11.71
CA SER A 149 -18.21 -7.73 10.37
C SER A 149 -18.63 -6.74 9.29
N LEU A 150 -19.63 -5.89 9.56
CA LEU A 150 -20.04 -4.81 8.66
C LEU A 150 -18.92 -3.79 8.48
N LEU A 151 -18.22 -3.42 9.56
CA LEU A 151 -17.06 -2.53 9.47
C LEU A 151 -15.95 -3.12 8.59
N LEU A 152 -15.69 -4.43 8.67
CA LEU A 152 -14.72 -5.10 7.80
C LEU A 152 -15.15 -5.06 6.33
N ILE A 153 -16.43 -5.31 6.05
CA ILE A 153 -16.98 -5.23 4.69
C ILE A 153 -16.83 -3.82 4.13
N VAL A 154 -17.25 -2.79 4.87
CA VAL A 154 -17.17 -1.39 4.44
C VAL A 154 -15.71 -0.97 4.23
N THR A 155 -14.81 -1.36 5.14
CA THR A 155 -13.37 -1.09 5.00
C THR A 155 -12.79 -1.77 3.76
N GLY A 156 -13.21 -3.02 3.51
CA GLY A 156 -12.79 -3.78 2.33
C GLY A 156 -13.26 -3.13 1.02
N ILE A 157 -14.53 -2.73 0.95
CA ILE A 157 -15.09 -2.03 -0.22
C ILE A 157 -14.39 -0.69 -0.44
N ALA A 158 -14.18 0.10 0.62
CA ALA A 158 -13.45 1.36 0.51
C ALA A 158 -12.02 1.17 -0.02
N ALA A 159 -11.32 0.12 0.40
CA ALA A 159 -10.00 -0.23 -0.12
C ALA A 159 -10.06 -0.66 -1.60
N LEU A 160 -11.08 -1.41 -2.03
CA LEU A 160 -11.27 -1.74 -3.45
C LEU A 160 -11.55 -0.49 -4.30
N ILE A 161 -12.36 0.44 -3.80
CA ILE A 161 -12.59 1.72 -4.50
C ILE A 161 -11.28 2.50 -4.58
N ALA A 162 -10.50 2.55 -3.50
CA ALA A 162 -9.19 3.21 -3.50
C ALA A 162 -8.20 2.59 -4.49
N SER A 163 -8.25 1.28 -4.72
CA SER A 163 -7.39 0.61 -5.71
C SER A 163 -7.76 0.98 -7.16
N LEU A 164 -9.05 1.25 -7.43
CA LEU A 164 -9.54 1.64 -8.75
C LEU A 164 -9.42 3.14 -9.02
N VAL A 165 -9.70 3.97 -8.02
CA VAL A 165 -9.81 5.43 -8.14
C VAL A 165 -8.51 6.15 -7.79
N GLY A 166 -7.56 5.47 -7.15
CA GLY A 166 -6.26 6.04 -6.79
C GLY A 166 -5.54 6.63 -7.99
N ARG A 167 -5.65 7.96 -8.15
CA ARG A 167 -4.91 8.75 -9.13
C ARG A 167 -3.42 8.63 -8.82
N ASP A 168 -2.63 8.56 -9.88
CA ASP A 168 -1.16 8.49 -9.84
C ASP A 168 -0.51 9.77 -9.30
N ASP A 169 -1.31 10.70 -8.76
CA ASP A 169 -0.86 11.96 -8.19
C ASP A 169 0.14 11.66 -7.08
N GLU A 170 1.41 11.80 -7.47
CA GLU A 170 2.56 11.87 -6.62
C GLU A 170 2.19 12.77 -5.44
N PRO A 171 2.42 12.36 -4.18
CA PRO A 171 2.33 13.31 -3.10
C PRO A 171 3.44 14.34 -3.37
N GLN A 172 3.08 15.44 -4.04
CA GLN A 172 3.85 16.67 -4.00
C GLN A 172 4.14 16.85 -2.53
N GLN A 173 5.41 16.72 -2.15
CA GLN A 173 5.88 17.31 -0.92
C GLN A 173 5.44 18.76 -1.04
N THR A 174 4.37 19.13 -0.34
CA THR A 174 4.03 20.51 -0.11
C THR A 174 5.18 21.02 0.72
N VAL A 175 6.22 21.51 0.03
CA VAL A 175 7.28 22.30 0.61
C VAL A 175 6.53 23.47 1.22
N LEU A 176 6.29 23.41 2.53
CA LEU A 176 5.94 24.63 3.27
C LEU A 176 7.00 25.67 2.86
N PRO A 177 6.61 26.89 2.47
CA PRO A 177 7.57 27.95 2.21
C PRO A 177 8.16 28.39 3.55
N THR A 178 9.04 27.57 4.12
CA THR A 178 9.81 27.89 5.30
C THR A 178 11.12 28.48 4.81
N SER A 179 11.25 29.78 5.05
CA SER A 179 12.36 30.67 4.72
C SER A 179 12.41 31.19 3.28
N SER A 180 12.38 32.52 3.18
CA SER A 180 12.70 33.31 2.00
C SER A 180 13.94 32.74 1.29
N PRO A 181 13.88 32.51 -0.04
CA PRO A 181 15.04 32.04 -0.78
C PRO A 181 16.18 33.05 -0.61
N SER A 182 17.35 32.55 -0.19
CA SER A 182 18.59 33.32 -0.33
C SER A 182 18.70 33.79 -1.79
N PRO A 183 19.02 35.06 -2.05
CA PRO A 183 19.08 35.61 -3.41
C PRO A 183 20.04 34.84 -4.34
N ALA A 184 20.97 34.06 -3.78
CA ALA A 184 21.87 33.19 -4.53
C ALA A 184 21.16 31.99 -5.20
N GLU A 185 20.16 31.38 -4.56
CA GLU A 185 19.46 30.20 -5.09
C GLU A 185 18.44 30.58 -6.18
N ALA A 186 17.82 31.76 -6.05
CA ALA A 186 16.90 32.30 -7.07
C ALA A 186 17.59 32.55 -8.43
N VAL A 187 18.89 32.88 -8.43
CA VAL A 187 19.68 33.08 -9.65
C VAL A 187 19.99 31.75 -10.33
N VAL A 188 20.28 30.69 -9.57
CA VAL A 188 20.58 29.37 -10.12
C VAL A 188 19.35 28.74 -10.76
N VAL A 189 18.18 28.83 -10.10
CA VAL A 189 16.91 28.31 -10.64
C VAL A 189 16.46 29.08 -11.89
N ARG A 190 16.68 30.41 -11.95
CA ARG A 190 16.42 31.19 -13.17
C ARG A 190 17.36 30.81 -14.33
N LYS A 191 18.63 30.55 -14.06
CA LYS A 191 19.59 30.13 -15.09
C LYS A 191 19.27 28.74 -15.66
N THR A 192 18.93 27.77 -14.82
CA THR A 192 18.55 26.42 -15.29
C THR A 192 17.22 26.42 -16.04
N ARG A 193 16.26 27.27 -15.66
CA ARG A 193 14.99 27.39 -16.40
C ARG A 193 15.19 27.98 -17.79
N ARG A 194 16.02 29.03 -17.94
CA ARG A 194 16.35 29.61 -19.25
C ARG A 194 17.11 28.65 -20.16
N LEU A 195 18.05 27.86 -19.62
CA LEU A 195 18.80 26.87 -20.41
C LEU A 195 17.89 25.80 -21.01
N LYS A 196 16.85 25.39 -20.28
CA LYS A 196 15.87 24.40 -20.75
C LYS A 196 14.92 24.97 -21.81
N GLU A 197 14.54 26.23 -21.68
CA GLU A 197 13.67 26.94 -22.63
C GLU A 197 14.37 27.17 -23.99
N TRP A 198 15.70 27.38 -23.98
CA TRP A 198 16.52 27.50 -25.18
C TRP A 198 16.81 26.16 -25.89
N THR A 199 16.69 25.02 -25.20
CA THR A 199 16.92 23.71 -25.83
C THR A 199 15.65 23.11 -26.44
N GLU A 200 14.47 23.59 -26.04
CA GLU A 200 13.17 23.06 -26.49
C GLU A 200 12.48 23.93 -27.57
N THR A 201 13.08 25.04 -27.99
CA THR A 201 12.58 25.86 -29.11
C THR A 201 13.32 25.51 -30.41
N PRO A 202 12.73 24.70 -31.33
CA PRO A 202 13.28 24.56 -32.67
C PRO A 202 13.17 25.91 -33.42
N PRO A 203 14.18 26.28 -34.23
CA PRO A 203 14.15 27.54 -34.96
C PRO A 203 12.95 27.54 -35.92
N SER A 204 12.04 28.49 -35.72
CA SER A 204 10.95 28.76 -36.66
C SER A 204 11.54 29.17 -38.01
N GLU A 205 11.15 28.46 -39.06
CA GLU A 205 11.46 28.78 -40.45
C GLU A 205 11.21 30.28 -40.72
N GLU A 206 12.26 31.00 -41.13
CA GLU A 206 12.14 32.36 -41.64
C GLU A 206 11.28 32.37 -42.91
N PRO A 207 10.16 33.11 -42.96
CA PRO A 207 9.48 33.33 -44.23
C PRO A 207 10.35 34.24 -45.11
N THR A 208 10.75 33.65 -46.23
CA THR A 208 11.57 34.17 -47.30
C THR A 208 11.07 35.54 -47.79
N LYS A 209 11.98 36.51 -47.89
CA LYS A 209 11.74 37.85 -48.44
C LYS A 209 11.12 37.76 -49.84
N MET A 210 9.88 38.23 -49.99
CA MET A 210 9.27 38.51 -51.28
C MET A 210 9.74 39.89 -51.75
N LYS A 211 10.74 39.91 -52.65
CA LYS A 211 11.01 41.04 -53.53
C LYS A 211 9.96 41.00 -54.64
N ILE A 212 9.10 42.02 -54.71
CA ILE A 212 8.36 42.32 -55.94
C ILE A 212 8.69 43.77 -56.29
N LEU A 213 9.10 43.92 -57.56
CA LEU A 213 9.47 45.14 -58.27
C LEU A 213 8.28 46.09 -58.45
#